data_AF-A0A973R6A3-F1
#
_entry.id   AF-A0A973R6A3-F1
#
_cell.length_a   1.000
_cell.length_b   1.000
_cell.length_c   1.000
_cell.angle_alpha   90.00
_cell.angle_beta   90.00
_cell.angle_gamma   90.00
#
_symmetry.space_group_name_H-M   'P 1'
#
loop_
_entity.id
_entity.type
_entity.pdbx_description
1 polymer ?
#
loop_
_entity_poly.entity_id
_entity_poly.type
_entity_poly.pdbx_seq_one_letter_code
_entity_poly.pdbx_strand_id
1 'polypeptide(L)'
;MTAEAHLKSSVKSAVRHINPGWRRHPGVRTGEELSRGERAADSMRNGMGSWMFVFVAVGFLAVWMTVNAVLAHSTGHTFDAYPFILLNLVLSCVAALQGAILLIAAKRSDQVASELAQHDYEADCQSREMLEVLTREFNELRTQHGEQSKQLAELLARLPKAAAGPEAPGRD
;
A
#
# COMPACT_ATOMS: atom_id res chain seq x y z
N MET A 1 -16.42 -31.47 -1.56
CA MET A 1 -15.51 -30.66 -2.39
C MET A 1 -16.08 -29.29 -2.80
N THR A 2 -17.23 -28.85 -2.27
CA THR A 2 -17.96 -27.65 -2.76
C THR A 2 -18.02 -26.47 -1.77
N ALA A 3 -17.99 -26.70 -0.45
CA ALA A 3 -18.08 -25.63 0.55
C ALA A 3 -16.81 -24.75 0.63
N GLU A 4 -15.63 -25.37 0.54
CA GLU A 4 -14.34 -24.67 0.65
C GLU A 4 -14.08 -23.75 -0.56
N ALA A 5 -14.53 -24.17 -1.75
CA ALA A 5 -14.41 -23.38 -2.98
C ALA A 5 -15.31 -22.13 -2.94
N HIS A 6 -16.53 -22.27 -2.43
CA HIS A 6 -17.46 -21.16 -2.26
C HIS A 6 -16.92 -20.13 -1.25
N LEU A 7 -16.41 -20.60 -0.10
CA LEU A 7 -15.80 -19.76 0.92
C LEU A 7 -14.60 -18.97 0.38
N LYS A 8 -13.67 -19.65 -0.32
CA LYS A 8 -12.51 -18.98 -0.93
C LYS A 8 -12.92 -17.95 -1.99
N SER A 9 -13.98 -18.20 -2.75
CA SER A 9 -14.48 -17.24 -3.74
C SER A 9 -15.10 -16.00 -3.08
N SER A 10 -15.87 -16.17 -2.01
CA SER A 10 -16.48 -15.07 -1.25
C SER A 10 -15.41 -14.24 -0.53
N VAL A 11 -14.42 -14.88 0.09
CA VAL A 11 -13.28 -14.19 0.72
C VAL A 11 -12.47 -13.43 -0.33
N LYS A 12 -12.17 -14.04 -1.48
CA LYS A 12 -11.43 -13.38 -2.56
C LYS A 12 -12.19 -12.20 -3.18
N SER A 13 -13.51 -12.28 -3.22
CA SER A 13 -14.39 -11.18 -3.65
C SER A 13 -14.38 -10.04 -2.63
N ALA A 14 -14.51 -10.36 -1.33
CA ALA A 14 -14.50 -9.36 -0.26
C ALA A 14 -13.15 -8.64 -0.17
N VAL A 15 -12.04 -9.39 -0.23
CA VAL A 15 -10.67 -8.85 -0.23
C VAL A 15 -10.41 -7.95 -1.45
N ARG A 16 -11.06 -8.20 -2.60
CA ARG A 16 -10.90 -7.37 -3.80
C ARG A 16 -11.41 -5.95 -3.60
N HIS A 17 -12.41 -5.74 -2.75
CA HIS A 17 -12.94 -4.41 -2.42
C HIS A 17 -12.07 -3.64 -1.42
N ILE A 18 -11.14 -4.31 -0.73
CA ILE A 18 -10.23 -3.71 0.27
C ILE A 18 -9.00 -3.08 -0.40
N ASN A 19 -8.74 -3.35 -1.68
CA ASN A 19 -7.57 -2.83 -2.38
C ASN A 19 -7.95 -1.70 -3.36
N PRO A 20 -8.22 -0.47 -2.87
CA PRO A 20 -8.17 0.68 -3.75
C PRO A 20 -6.72 0.80 -4.21
N GLY A 21 -6.47 0.72 -5.51
CA GLY A 21 -5.11 0.85 -6.03
C GLY A 21 -4.42 2.07 -5.41
N TRP A 22 -3.23 1.87 -4.83
CA TRP A 22 -2.44 2.85 -4.05
C TRP A 22 -2.41 4.28 -4.61
N ARG A 23 -2.61 4.45 -5.92
CA ARG A 23 -2.73 5.76 -6.59
C ARG A 23 -4.00 6.55 -6.26
N ARG A 24 -4.94 6.01 -5.47
CA ARG A 24 -6.20 6.67 -5.08
C ARG A 24 -6.42 6.62 -3.56
N HIS A 25 -5.35 6.46 -2.78
CA HIS A 25 -5.48 6.41 -1.33
C HIS A 25 -5.95 7.79 -0.82
N PRO A 26 -7.02 7.86 0.01
CA PRO A 26 -7.60 9.13 0.46
C PRO A 26 -6.62 9.96 1.31
N GLY A 27 -5.62 9.32 1.92
CA GLY A 27 -4.56 9.99 2.69
C GLY A 27 -3.38 10.53 1.86
N VAL A 28 -3.42 10.46 0.52
CA VAL A 28 -2.31 10.92 -0.34
C VAL A 28 -2.81 11.90 -1.40
N ARG A 29 -2.26 13.11 -1.40
CA ARG A 29 -2.56 14.15 -2.40
C ARG A 29 -2.26 13.64 -3.81
N THR A 30 -3.29 13.50 -4.64
CA THR A 30 -3.20 12.91 -5.98
C THR A 30 -3.90 13.78 -7.02
N GLY A 31 -3.31 13.86 -8.21
CA GLY A 31 -3.91 14.59 -9.34
C GLY A 31 -3.70 16.10 -9.31
N GLU A 32 -4.78 16.87 -9.18
CA GLU A 32 -4.84 18.32 -9.38
C GLU A 32 -4.24 19.15 -8.23
N GLU A 33 -3.92 18.51 -7.10
CA GLU A 33 -3.28 19.17 -5.97
C GLU A 33 -1.75 19.30 -6.07
N LEU A 34 -1.15 18.68 -7.08
CA LEU A 34 0.29 18.66 -7.31
C LEU A 34 0.72 19.87 -8.14
N SER A 35 1.76 20.56 -7.69
CA SER A 35 2.40 21.64 -8.43
C SER A 35 2.89 21.14 -9.80
N ARG A 36 2.87 22.02 -10.81
CA ARG A 36 3.39 21.71 -12.16
C ARG A 36 4.81 21.12 -12.13
N GLY A 37 5.62 21.53 -11.14
CA GLY A 37 6.98 21.00 -10.93
C GLY A 37 7.01 19.55 -10.43
N GLU A 38 6.08 19.16 -9.55
CA GLU A 38 6.01 17.79 -9.03
C GLU A 38 5.54 16.81 -10.10
N ARG A 39 4.64 17.27 -10.98
CA ARG A 39 4.16 16.53 -12.14
C ARG A 39 5.26 16.31 -13.18
N ALA A 40 6.10 17.33 -13.40
CA ALA A 40 7.28 17.21 -14.25
C ALA A 40 8.32 16.24 -13.64
N ALA A 41 8.58 16.34 -12.34
CA ALA A 41 9.49 15.44 -11.63
C ALA A 41 9.04 13.98 -11.69
N ASP A 42 7.75 13.68 -11.52
CA ASP A 42 7.21 12.33 -11.64
C ASP A 42 7.35 11.78 -13.07
N SER A 43 7.10 12.60 -14.09
CA SER A 43 7.27 12.20 -15.50
C SER A 43 8.74 11.95 -15.85
N MET A 44 9.65 12.81 -15.35
CA MET A 44 11.09 12.65 -15.56
C MET A 44 11.65 11.44 -14.82
N ARG A 45 11.20 11.17 -13.58
CA ARG A 45 11.56 9.98 -12.81
C ARG A 45 11.15 8.69 -13.53
N ASN A 46 9.94 8.64 -14.06
CA ASN A 46 9.46 7.46 -14.80
C ASN A 46 10.24 7.23 -16.11
N GLY A 47 10.75 8.29 -16.73
CA GLY A 47 11.60 8.20 -17.92
C GLY A 47 13.05 7.79 -17.64
N MET A 48 13.65 8.33 -16.57
CA MET A 48 15.06 8.11 -16.21
C MET A 48 15.33 6.72 -15.60
N GLY A 49 14.30 6.04 -15.07
CA GLY A 49 14.40 4.69 -14.52
C GLY A 49 14.27 3.54 -15.54
N SER A 50 14.11 3.84 -16.83
CA SER A 50 13.95 2.82 -17.88
C SER A 50 15.29 2.32 -18.40
N TRP A 51 15.43 1.01 -18.60
CA TRP A 51 16.59 0.39 -19.26
C TRP A 51 16.88 0.99 -20.65
N MET A 52 15.85 1.48 -21.34
CA MET A 52 16.00 2.12 -22.65
C MET A 52 16.81 3.43 -22.59
N PHE A 53 16.76 4.16 -21.48
CA PHE A 53 17.51 5.42 -21.29
C PHE A 53 19.02 5.17 -21.27
N VAL A 54 19.46 4.09 -20.62
CA VAL A 54 20.87 3.70 -20.55
C VAL A 54 21.42 3.40 -21.95
N PHE A 55 20.66 2.66 -22.77
CA PHE A 55 21.07 2.38 -24.15
C PHE A 55 21.16 3.63 -25.02
N VAL A 56 20.25 4.58 -24.86
CA VAL A 56 20.31 5.87 -25.58
C VAL A 56 21.54 6.68 -25.14
N ALA A 57 21.85 6.72 -23.85
CA ALA A 57 23.02 7.44 -23.35
C ALA A 57 24.34 6.84 -23.86
N VAL A 58 24.47 5.50 -23.84
CA VAL A 58 25.65 4.80 -24.38
C VAL A 58 25.74 4.97 -25.91
N GLY A 59 24.61 4.90 -26.62
CA GLY A 59 24.56 5.16 -28.05
C GLY A 59 24.97 6.58 -28.42
N PHE A 60 24.47 7.58 -27.69
CA PHE A 60 24.87 8.98 -27.86
C PHE A 60 26.37 9.17 -27.63
N LEU A 61 26.94 8.55 -26.59
CA LEU A 61 28.37 8.59 -26.32
C LEU A 61 29.19 7.97 -27.46
N ALA A 62 28.77 6.80 -27.97
CA ALA A 62 29.43 6.12 -29.08
C ALA A 62 29.38 6.94 -30.38
N VAL A 63 28.22 7.54 -30.68
CA VAL A 63 28.05 8.44 -31.84
C VAL A 63 28.95 9.67 -31.69
N TRP A 64 28.98 10.31 -30.53
CA TRP A 64 29.80 11.50 -30.28
C TRP A 64 31.30 11.20 -30.42
N MET A 65 31.74 10.05 -29.90
CA MET A 65 33.13 9.59 -30.04
C MET A 65 33.48 9.30 -31.50
N THR A 66 32.56 8.69 -32.26
CA THR A 66 32.73 8.39 -33.69
C THR A 66 32.82 9.68 -34.51
N VAL A 67 31.93 10.64 -34.27
CA VAL A 67 31.93 11.95 -34.96
C VAL A 67 33.25 12.69 -34.71
N ASN A 68 33.72 12.73 -33.46
CA ASN A 68 35.00 13.38 -33.14
C ASN A 68 36.20 12.67 -33.77
N ALA A 69 36.21 11.32 -33.78
CA ALA A 69 37.27 10.55 -34.43
C ALA A 69 37.32 10.78 -35.95
N VAL A 70 36.15 10.84 -36.61
CA VAL A 70 36.06 11.11 -38.05
C VAL A 70 36.47 12.54 -38.38
N LEU A 71 36.05 13.53 -37.58
CA LEU A 71 36.47 14.93 -37.77
C LEU A 71 37.99 15.10 -37.61
N ALA A 72 38.58 14.45 -36.61
CA ALA A 72 40.02 14.46 -36.39
C ALA A 72 40.78 13.87 -37.60
N HIS A 73 40.27 12.77 -38.18
CA HIS A 73 40.89 12.12 -39.34
C HIS A 73 40.63 12.85 -40.66
N SER A 74 39.47 13.50 -40.82
CA SER A 74 39.05 14.10 -42.10
C SER A 74 39.51 15.55 -42.31
N THR A 75 39.63 16.33 -41.23
CA THR A 75 39.78 17.80 -41.33
C THR A 75 40.99 18.33 -40.57
N GLY A 76 41.68 17.47 -39.81
CA GLY A 76 42.81 17.86 -38.94
C GLY A 76 42.42 18.80 -37.79
N HIS A 77 41.13 19.09 -37.63
CA HIS A 77 40.57 19.91 -36.57
C HIS A 77 39.82 19.03 -35.58
N THR A 78 40.23 19.09 -34.32
CA THR A 78 39.63 18.30 -33.24
C THR A 78 38.69 19.21 -32.45
N PHE A 79 37.38 19.03 -32.62
CA PHE A 79 36.37 19.81 -31.88
C PHE A 79 36.41 19.51 -30.38
N ASP A 80 36.64 18.24 -30.01
CA ASP A 80 36.85 17.80 -28.62
C ASP A 80 38.04 16.82 -28.56
N ALA A 81 39.25 17.35 -28.29
CA ALA A 81 40.48 16.56 -28.25
C ALA A 81 40.57 15.69 -26.99
N TYR A 82 41.21 14.53 -27.12
CA TYR A 82 41.46 13.64 -25.98
C TYR A 82 42.24 14.42 -24.90
N PRO A 83 41.74 14.55 -23.65
CA PRO A 83 40.65 13.82 -23.00
C PRO A 83 39.33 14.62 -22.99
N PHE A 84 38.42 14.33 -23.93
CA PHE A 84 37.10 14.96 -24.17
C PHE A 84 36.54 15.87 -23.05
N ILE A 85 37.01 17.13 -23.01
CA ILE A 85 36.79 18.05 -21.87
C ILE A 85 35.32 18.50 -21.83
N LEU A 86 34.75 18.75 -23.01
CA LEU A 86 33.37 19.23 -23.15
C LEU A 86 32.39 18.11 -22.80
N LEU A 87 32.67 16.89 -23.25
CA LEU A 87 31.87 15.71 -22.92
C LEU A 87 31.85 15.47 -21.41
N ASN A 88 33.01 15.49 -20.75
CA ASN A 88 33.08 15.32 -19.30
C ASN A 88 32.35 16.44 -18.54
N LEU A 89 32.43 17.68 -19.02
CA LEU A 89 31.71 18.81 -18.42
C LEU A 89 30.20 18.62 -18.52
N VAL A 90 29.69 18.26 -19.71
CA VAL A 90 28.27 18.02 -19.93
C VAL A 90 27.78 16.83 -19.11
N LEU A 91 28.51 15.71 -19.10
CA LEU A 91 28.15 14.53 -18.31
C LEU A 91 28.13 14.84 -16.80
N SER A 92 29.09 15.61 -16.30
CA SER A 92 29.12 16.02 -14.90
C SER A 92 27.92 16.91 -14.56
N CYS A 93 27.54 17.83 -15.45
CA CYS A 93 26.36 18.67 -15.28
C CYS A 93 25.06 17.85 -15.28
N VAL A 94 24.92 16.89 -16.22
CA VAL A 94 23.76 15.99 -16.27
C VAL A 94 23.67 15.14 -15.01
N ALA A 95 24.80 14.62 -14.51
CA ALA A 95 24.84 13.85 -13.26
C ALA A 95 24.45 14.69 -12.04
N ALA A 96 24.92 15.95 -11.96
CA ALA A 96 24.54 16.88 -10.90
C ALA A 96 23.04 17.19 -10.93
N LEU A 97 22.48 17.46 -12.11
CA LEU A 97 21.04 17.67 -12.30
C LEU A 97 20.23 16.42 -11.92
N GLN A 98 20.70 15.23 -12.32
CA GLN A 98 20.10 13.96 -11.96
C GLN A 98 20.06 13.76 -10.43
N GLY A 99 21.15 14.08 -9.72
CA GLY A 99 21.19 14.03 -8.25
C GLY A 99 20.18 14.99 -7.60
N ALA A 100 20.05 16.22 -8.12
CA ALA A 100 19.08 17.19 -7.62
C ALA A 100 17.63 16.73 -7.83
N ILE A 101 17.31 16.20 -9.01
CA ILE A 101 15.98 15.65 -9.31
C ILE A 101 15.66 14.46 -8.41
N LEU A 102 16.64 13.57 -8.19
CA LEU A 102 16.49 12.43 -7.28
C LEU A 102 16.19 12.90 -5.85
N LEU A 103 16.87 13.93 -5.37
CA LEU A 103 16.65 14.50 -4.03
C LEU A 103 15.26 15.12 -3.89
N ILE A 104 14.77 15.82 -4.92
CA ILE A 104 13.41 16.37 -4.95
C ILE A 104 12.37 15.23 -4.93
N ALA A 105 12.59 14.19 -5.75
CA ALA A 105 11.71 13.03 -5.80
C ALA A 105 11.69 12.25 -4.47
N ALA A 106 12.85 12.14 -3.81
CA ALA A 106 12.99 11.52 -2.50
C ALA A 106 12.23 12.32 -1.43
N LYS A 107 12.43 13.65 -1.38
CA LYS A 107 11.73 14.54 -0.44
C LYS A 107 10.21 14.42 -0.56
N ARG A 108 9.67 14.35 -1.78
CA ARG A 108 8.23 14.16 -2.00
C ARG A 108 7.76 12.78 -1.55
N SER A 109 8.53 11.73 -1.83
CA SER A 109 8.17 10.37 -1.41
C SER A 109 8.15 10.24 0.11
N ASP A 110 9.07 10.89 0.80
CA ASP A 110 9.16 10.94 2.27
C ASP A 110 7.98 11.72 2.88
N GLN A 111 7.61 12.85 2.30
CA GLN A 111 6.43 13.62 2.71
C GLN A 111 5.15 12.79 2.61
N VAL A 112 4.93 12.14 1.47
CA VAL A 112 3.77 11.26 1.26
C VAL A 112 3.77 10.09 2.26
N ALA A 113 4.94 9.48 2.52
CA ALA A 113 5.06 8.40 3.49
C ALA A 113 4.73 8.87 4.92
N SER A 114 5.14 10.09 5.29
CA SER A 114 4.82 10.66 6.60
C SER A 114 3.33 11.00 6.76
N GLU A 115 2.69 11.57 5.73
CA GLU A 115 1.25 11.84 5.73
C GLU A 115 0.46 10.53 5.86
N LEU A 116 0.86 9.51 5.11
CA LEU A 116 0.22 8.20 5.16
C LEU A 116 0.37 7.54 6.54
N ALA A 117 1.55 7.63 7.15
CA ALA A 117 1.78 7.08 8.48
C ALA A 117 0.91 7.77 9.56
N GLN A 118 0.64 9.07 9.43
CA GLN A 118 -0.28 9.79 10.31
C GLN A 118 -1.72 9.30 10.13
N HIS A 119 -2.18 9.19 8.88
CA HIS A 119 -3.53 8.70 8.59
C HIS A 119 -3.73 7.24 9.06
N ASP A 120 -2.76 6.37 8.84
CA ASP A 120 -2.80 4.98 9.29
C ASP A 120 -2.82 4.89 10.83
N TYR A 121 -2.09 5.77 11.51
CA TYR A 121 -2.11 5.85 12.98
C TYR A 121 -3.49 6.28 13.51
N GLU A 122 -4.11 7.28 12.89
CA GLU A 122 -5.47 7.72 13.27
C GLU A 122 -6.52 6.62 13.04
N ALA A 123 -6.43 5.92 11.90
CA ALA A 123 -7.31 4.80 11.58
C ALA A 123 -7.12 3.61 12.55
N ASP A 124 -5.89 3.33 12.98
CA ASP A 124 -5.60 2.31 13.98
C ASP A 124 -6.19 2.70 15.35
N CYS A 125 -5.99 3.94 15.79
CA CYS A 125 -6.60 4.47 17.01
C CYS A 125 -8.13 4.34 17.00
N GLN A 126 -8.78 4.73 15.90
CA GLN A 126 -10.24 4.62 15.76
C GLN A 126 -10.70 3.15 15.77
N SER A 127 -9.95 2.26 15.11
CA SER A 127 -10.25 0.83 15.10
C SER A 127 -10.12 0.21 16.49
N ARG A 128 -9.13 0.65 17.27
CA ARG A 128 -8.94 0.23 18.67
C ARG A 128 -10.10 0.68 19.56
N GLU A 129 -10.53 1.93 19.45
CA GLU A 129 -11.70 2.43 20.17
C GLU A 129 -12.96 1.62 19.84
N MET A 130 -13.21 1.38 18.56
CA MET A 130 -14.35 0.58 18.11
C MET A 130 -14.29 -0.87 18.65
N LEU A 131 -13.11 -1.47 18.69
CA LEU A 131 -12.90 -2.80 19.27
C LEU A 131 -13.16 -2.82 20.78
N GLU A 132 -12.75 -1.79 21.51
CA GLU A 132 -13.02 -1.66 22.93
C GLU A 132 -14.53 -1.56 23.21
N VAL A 133 -15.24 -0.74 22.45
CA VAL A 133 -16.70 -0.62 22.53
C VAL A 133 -17.37 -1.96 22.24
N LEU A 134 -16.99 -2.61 21.13
CA LEU A 134 -17.56 -3.91 20.75
C LEU A 134 -17.30 -4.99 21.80
N THR A 135 -16.12 -4.97 22.43
CA THR A 135 -15.77 -5.91 23.49
C THR A 135 -16.61 -5.69 24.75
N ARG A 136 -16.93 -4.43 25.09
CA ARG A 136 -17.82 -4.11 26.22
C ARG A 136 -19.22 -4.64 25.96
N GLU A 137 -19.82 -4.27 24.81
CA GLU A 137 -21.15 -4.73 24.40
C GLU A 137 -21.22 -6.27 24.34
N PHE A 138 -20.20 -6.92 23.80
CA PHE A 138 -20.13 -8.39 23.76
C PHE A 138 -20.09 -9.01 25.16
N ASN A 139 -19.34 -8.42 26.09
CA ASN A 139 -19.29 -8.90 27.46
C ASN A 139 -20.63 -8.70 28.19
N GLU A 140 -21.31 -7.58 27.95
CA GLU A 140 -22.65 -7.32 28.51
C GLU A 140 -23.69 -8.31 27.98
N LEU A 141 -23.69 -8.59 26.67
CA LEU A 141 -24.55 -9.63 26.10
C LEU A 141 -24.22 -11.01 26.69
N ARG A 142 -22.94 -11.32 26.89
CA ARG A 142 -22.50 -12.59 27.48
C ARG A 142 -22.95 -12.74 28.93
N THR A 143 -22.93 -11.67 29.74
CA THR A 143 -23.43 -11.72 31.12
C THR A 143 -24.95 -11.92 31.15
N GLN A 144 -25.70 -11.18 30.32
CA GLN A 144 -27.15 -11.36 30.18
C GLN A 144 -27.53 -12.79 29.79
N HIS A 145 -26.86 -13.36 28.77
CA HIS A 145 -27.08 -14.76 28.38
C HIS A 145 -26.74 -15.74 29.49
N GLY A 146 -25.69 -15.46 30.27
CA GLY A 146 -25.32 -16.25 31.45
C GLY A 146 -26.39 -16.22 32.54
N GLU A 147 -26.98 -15.05 32.80
CA GLU A 147 -28.08 -14.89 33.75
C GLU A 147 -29.36 -15.58 33.28
N GLN A 148 -29.75 -15.41 32.01
CA GLN A 148 -30.87 -16.13 31.41
C GLN A 148 -30.71 -17.65 31.51
N SER A 149 -29.50 -18.15 31.26
CA SER A 149 -29.19 -19.59 31.37
C SER A 149 -29.34 -20.09 32.81
N LYS A 150 -28.92 -19.29 33.80
CA LYS A 150 -29.12 -19.60 35.23
C LYS A 150 -30.59 -19.58 35.61
N GLN A 151 -31.36 -18.58 35.17
CA GLN A 151 -32.80 -18.51 35.41
C GLN A 151 -33.53 -19.72 34.82
N LEU A 152 -33.19 -20.13 33.60
CA LEU A 152 -33.73 -21.34 32.99
C LEU A 152 -33.38 -22.59 33.82
N ALA A 153 -32.12 -22.72 34.26
CA ALA A 153 -31.71 -23.84 35.12
C ALA A 153 -32.44 -23.84 36.47
N GLU A 154 -32.66 -22.68 37.07
CA GLU A 154 -33.38 -22.54 38.35
C GLU A 154 -34.87 -22.83 38.19
N LEU A 155 -35.51 -22.36 37.12
CA LEU A 155 -36.90 -22.71 36.80
C LEU A 155 -37.05 -24.22 36.60
N LEU A 156 -36.13 -24.86 35.86
CA LEU A 156 -36.10 -26.31 35.71
C LEU A 156 -35.90 -27.05 37.04
N ALA A 157 -35.09 -26.51 37.96
CA ALA A 157 -34.90 -27.09 39.30
C ALA A 157 -36.11 -26.87 40.23
N ARG A 158 -36.83 -25.76 40.06
CA ARG A 158 -38.07 -25.44 40.79
C ARG A 158 -39.29 -26.14 40.26
N LEU A 159 -39.29 -26.58 39.00
CA LEU A 159 -40.35 -27.44 38.52
C LEU A 159 -40.38 -28.67 39.44
N PRO A 160 -41.50 -28.91 40.14
CA PRO A 160 -41.61 -30.06 40.98
C PRO A 160 -41.36 -31.30 40.13
N LYS A 161 -40.89 -32.36 40.78
CA LYS A 161 -40.98 -33.76 40.34
C LYS A 161 -42.43 -34.20 39.97
N ALA A 162 -43.32 -33.30 39.56
CA ALA A 162 -44.70 -33.54 39.16
C ALA A 162 -44.81 -34.33 37.84
N ALA A 163 -43.71 -34.50 37.09
CA ALA A 163 -43.63 -35.48 36.00
C ALA A 163 -43.33 -36.92 36.49
N ALA A 164 -43.02 -37.13 37.78
CA ALA A 164 -43.24 -38.42 38.41
C ALA A 164 -44.74 -38.49 38.71
N GLY A 165 -45.53 -38.82 37.68
CA GLY A 165 -46.96 -39.02 37.80
C GLY A 165 -47.26 -40.08 38.87
N PRO A 166 -48.44 -40.00 39.51
CA PRO A 166 -48.88 -41.02 40.45
C PRO A 166 -49.02 -42.35 39.70
N GLU A 167 -48.09 -43.29 39.90
CA GLU A 167 -48.41 -44.68 39.62
C GLU A 167 -49.52 -45.09 40.61
N ALA A 168 -50.58 -45.64 40.04
CA ALA A 168 -51.94 -45.61 40.57
C ALA A 168 -52.13 -46.38 41.89
N PRO A 169 -53.09 -45.96 42.75
CA PRO A 169 -53.53 -46.77 43.87
C PRO A 169 -54.51 -47.85 43.37
N GLY A 170 -54.13 -49.11 43.58
CA GLY A 170 -55.04 -50.25 43.68
C GLY A 170 -55.08 -51.18 42.48
N ARG A 171 -54.69 -52.44 42.71
CA ARG A 171 -55.55 -53.60 42.50
C ARG A 171 -54.95 -54.84 43.19
N ASP A 172 -55.80 -55.37 44.09
CA ASP A 172 -55.91 -56.77 44.56
C ASP A 172 -55.01 -57.23 45.73
#